data_AF-A0A938NYT4-F1
#
_entry.id   AF-A0A938NYT4-F1
#
_cell.length_a   1.000
_cell.length_b   1.000
_cell.length_c   1.000
_cell.angle_alpha   90.00
_cell.angle_beta   90.00
_cell.angle_gamma   90.00
#
_symmetry.space_group_name_H-M   'P 1'
#
loop_
_entity.id
_entity.type
_entity.pdbx_description
1 polymer ?
#
loop_
_entity_poly.entity_id
_entity_poly.type
_entity_poly.pdbx_seq_one_letter_code
_entity_poly.pdbx_strand_id
1 'polypeptide(L)'
;MIFLTGCMTHIHVVGDGAKGSAVEQERQWYVLWGLVPINKVDTAQMAKGAKNYEIKTESNALDVIINIFTSAVTVYSRTVEVKR
;
A
#
# COMPACT_ATOMS: atom_id res chain seq x y z
N MET A 1 18.87 -17.73 2.56
CA MET A 1 18.69 -16.47 3.31
C MET A 1 17.20 -16.18 3.37
N ILE A 2 16.53 -16.61 4.44
CA ILE A 2 15.11 -16.33 4.67
C ILE A 2 15.06 -14.87 5.13
N PHE A 3 14.72 -13.98 4.22
CA PHE A 3 14.46 -12.59 4.57
C PHE A 3 13.23 -12.60 5.48
N LEU A 4 13.45 -12.26 6.75
CA LEU A 4 12.43 -11.73 7.63
C LEU A 4 11.95 -10.43 7.00
N THR A 5 11.10 -10.51 5.98
CA THR A 5 10.28 -9.39 5.54
C THR A 5 9.32 -9.12 6.69
N GLY A 6 9.80 -8.43 7.73
CA GLY A 6 8.93 -7.88 8.74
C GLY A 6 7.84 -7.13 7.99
N CYS A 7 6.58 -7.39 8.32
CA CYS A 7 5.44 -6.63 7.80
C CYS A 7 5.73 -5.14 8.03
N MET A 8 6.27 -4.48 7.01
CA MET A 8 6.57 -3.06 7.08
C MET A 8 5.26 -2.35 6.79
N THR A 9 4.59 -1.97 7.86
CA THR A 9 3.40 -1.13 7.79
C THR A 9 3.84 0.31 7.97
N HIS A 10 3.52 1.15 6.99
CA HIS A 10 3.75 2.59 7.05
C HIS A 10 2.40 3.29 7.15
N ILE A 11 2.16 3.94 8.29
CA ILE A 11 0.94 4.69 8.56
C ILE A 11 1.24 6.18 8.47
N HIS A 12 0.44 6.88 7.68
CA HIS A 12 0.49 8.33 7.54
C HIS A 12 -0.89 8.90 7.88
N VAL A 13 -0.93 9.78 8.88
CA VAL A 13 -2.17 10.40 9.37
C VAL A 13 -2.32 11.78 8.74
N VAL A 14 -3.47 12.05 8.13
CA VAL A 14 -3.83 13.37 7.59
C VAL A 14 -4.91 14.00 8.47
N GLY A 15 -4.69 15.24 8.90
CA GLY A 15 -5.58 15.95 9.83
C GLY A 15 -5.60 15.29 11.21
N ASP A 16 -6.79 15.08 11.76
CA ASP A 16 -6.98 14.38 13.04
C ASP A 16 -6.95 12.84 12.92
N GLY A 17 -6.73 12.31 11.71
CA GLY A 17 -6.82 10.87 11.41
C GLY A 17 -8.23 10.33 11.19
N ALA A 18 -8.32 9.06 10.86
CA ALA A 18 -9.59 8.42 10.49
C ALA A 18 -10.59 8.45 11.66
N LYS A 19 -11.81 8.95 11.42
CA LYS A 19 -12.88 9.04 12.42
C LYS A 19 -13.99 8.01 12.20
N GLY A 20 -14.03 7.37 11.04
CA GLY A 20 -14.98 6.32 10.69
C GLY A 20 -14.34 4.94 10.48
N SER A 21 -15.12 4.04 9.88
CA SER A 21 -14.74 2.66 9.57
C SER A 21 -14.62 2.39 8.06
N ALA A 22 -14.82 3.40 7.22
CA ALA A 22 -14.78 3.21 5.78
C ALA A 22 -13.33 3.09 5.31
N VAL A 23 -13.01 1.99 4.63
CA VAL A 23 -11.69 1.67 4.11
C VAL A 23 -11.78 1.50 2.60
N GLU A 24 -10.94 2.20 1.86
CA GLU A 24 -10.71 1.96 0.43
C GLU A 24 -9.32 1.34 0.28
N GLN A 25 -9.20 0.27 -0.50
CA GLN A 25 -7.92 -0.40 -0.75
C GLN A 25 -7.58 -0.35 -2.23
N GLU A 26 -6.34 0.03 -2.52
CA GLU A 26 -5.76 -0.05 -3.85
C GLU A 26 -4.37 -0.68 -3.80
N ARG A 27 -3.98 -1.34 -4.88
CA ARG A 27 -2.66 -1.96 -4.97
C ARG A 27 -1.72 -1.13 -5.80
N GLN A 28 -0.55 -0.86 -5.24
CA GLN A 28 0.52 -0.16 -5.92
C GLN A 28 1.56 -1.16 -6.44
N TRP A 29 1.88 -1.03 -7.71
CA TRP A 29 2.78 -1.88 -8.47
C TRP A 29 4.06 -1.12 -8.81
N TYR A 30 5.16 -1.84 -8.75
CA TYR A 30 6.49 -1.35 -9.04
C TYR A 30 7.24 -2.34 -9.94
N VAL A 31 8.13 -1.82 -10.77
CA VAL A 31 9.17 -2.58 -11.47
C VAL A 31 10.54 -2.29 -10.86
N LEU A 32 11.57 -3.01 -11.30
CA LEU A 32 12.94 -2.87 -10.79
C LEU A 32 12.99 -3.06 -9.27
N TRP A 33 12.32 -4.10 -8.77
CA TRP A 33 12.28 -4.48 -7.34
C TRP A 33 11.79 -3.37 -6.40
N GLY A 34 10.86 -2.52 -6.85
CA GLY A 34 10.27 -1.47 -6.02
C GLY A 34 10.72 -0.05 -6.34
N LEU A 35 11.63 0.15 -7.31
CA LEU A 35 12.21 1.46 -7.58
C LEU A 35 11.29 2.36 -8.41
N VAL A 36 10.60 1.80 -9.42
CA VAL A 36 9.80 2.59 -10.36
C VAL A 36 8.33 2.18 -10.26
N PRO A 37 7.42 3.08 -9.83
CA PRO A 37 5.99 2.80 -9.81
C PRO A 37 5.43 2.75 -11.23
N ILE A 38 4.57 1.77 -11.51
CA ILE A 38 3.94 1.59 -12.84
C ILE A 38 2.45 1.93 -12.87
N ASN A 39 1.83 2.14 -11.70
CA ASN A 39 0.49 2.68 -11.59
C ASN A 39 0.45 3.85 -10.60
N LYS A 40 -0.52 4.74 -10.82
CA LYS A 40 -0.80 5.85 -9.93
C LYS A 40 -1.87 5.41 -8.92
N VAL A 41 -1.53 5.47 -7.63
CA VAL A 41 -2.48 5.32 -6.52
C VAL A 41 -2.64 6.70 -5.89
N ASP A 42 -3.83 7.29 -6.04
CA ASP A 42 -4.11 8.66 -5.58
C ASP A 42 -4.88 8.60 -4.26
N THR A 43 -4.15 8.67 -3.14
CA THR A 43 -4.74 8.54 -1.80
C THR A 43 -5.71 9.67 -1.46
N ALA A 44 -5.57 10.84 -2.10
CA ALA A 44 -6.52 11.95 -1.94
C ALA A 44 -7.84 11.64 -2.65
N GLN A 45 -7.79 11.03 -3.83
CA GLN A 45 -8.98 10.53 -4.51
C GLN A 45 -9.64 9.39 -3.72
N MET A 46 -8.86 8.45 -3.19
CA MET A 46 -9.36 7.37 -2.31
C MET A 46 -10.02 7.91 -1.03
N ALA A 47 -9.55 9.05 -0.51
CA ALA A 47 -10.17 9.72 0.64
C ALA A 47 -11.56 10.32 0.33
N LYS A 48 -11.98 10.40 -0.94
CA LYS A 48 -13.30 10.89 -1.39
C LYS A 48 -13.68 12.26 -0.79
N GLY A 49 -12.70 13.16 -0.66
CA GLY A 49 -12.89 14.50 -0.10
C GLY A 49 -12.90 14.59 1.43
N ALA A 50 -12.58 13.51 2.16
CA ALA A 50 -12.43 13.55 3.60
C ALA A 50 -11.23 14.44 4.01
N LYS A 51 -11.43 15.30 5.03
CA LYS A 51 -10.36 16.15 5.58
C LYS A 51 -9.45 15.43 6.57
N ASN A 52 -9.98 14.39 7.22
CA ASN A 52 -9.25 13.58 8.18
C ASN A 52 -9.30 12.13 7.71
N TYR A 53 -8.14 11.53 7.47
CA TYR A 53 -8.03 10.15 7.03
C TYR A 53 -6.64 9.60 7.35
N GLU A 54 -6.53 8.28 7.35
CA GLU A 54 -5.29 7.57 7.59
C GLU A 54 -4.93 6.77 6.33
N ILE A 55 -3.69 6.92 5.87
CA ILE A 55 -3.13 6.14 4.78
C ILE A 55 -2.25 5.07 5.41
N LYS A 56 -2.58 3.81 5.16
CA LYS A 56 -1.81 2.66 5.60
C LYS A 56 -1.25 1.93 4.39
N THR A 57 0.06 1.89 4.26
CA THR A 57 0.73 1.11 3.21
C THR A 57 1.38 -0.10 3.85
N GLU A 58 1.09 -1.29 3.35
CA GLU A 58 1.64 -2.52 3.88
C GLU A 58 1.87 -3.59 2.82
N SER A 59 2.73 -4.54 3.15
CA SER A 59 2.86 -5.80 2.41
C SER A 59 2.05 -6.86 3.16
N ASN A 60 0.86 -7.19 2.65
CA ASN A 60 0.05 -8.25 3.25
C ASN A 60 0.47 -9.64 2.74
N ALA A 61 -0.14 -10.69 3.28
CA ALA A 61 0.17 -12.08 2.90
C ALA A 61 -0.04 -12.34 1.39
N LEU A 62 -1.03 -11.69 0.76
CA LEU A 62 -1.28 -11.82 -0.68
C LEU A 62 -0.17 -11.15 -1.50
N ASP A 63 0.28 -9.97 -1.08
CA ASP A 63 1.40 -9.29 -1.73
C ASP A 63 2.68 -10.14 -1.61
N VAL A 64 2.93 -10.80 -0.49
CA VAL A 64 4.07 -11.73 -0.34
C VAL A 64 3.96 -12.88 -1.35
N ILE A 65 2.81 -13.54 -1.44
CA ILE A 65 2.59 -14.65 -2.38
C ILE A 65 2.81 -14.16 -3.82
N ILE A 66 2.26 -13.01 -4.20
CA ILE A 66 2.43 -12.44 -5.53
C ILE A 66 3.89 -12.13 -5.80
N ASN A 67 4.56 -11.46 -4.86
CA ASN A 67 5.95 -11.04 -4.99
C ASN A 67 6.92 -12.24 -5.10
N ILE A 68 6.59 -13.41 -4.55
CA ILE A 68 7.39 -14.64 -4.77
C ILE A 68 7.45 -14.98 -6.27
N PHE A 69 6.34 -14.84 -7.00
CA PHE A 69 6.31 -15.15 -8.44
C PHE A 69 6.77 -13.97 -9.31
N THR A 70 6.36 -12.75 -8.96
CA THR A 70 6.60 -11.56 -9.80
C THR A 70 7.99 -10.96 -9.63
N SER A 71 8.67 -11.21 -8.51
CA SER A 71 10.03 -10.70 -8.27
C SER A 71 11.07 -11.29 -9.23
N ALA A 72 10.83 -12.49 -9.78
CA ALA A 72 11.66 -13.11 -10.80
C ALA A 72 11.76 -12.25 -12.08
N VAL A 73 10.72 -11.46 -12.36
CA VAL A 73 10.66 -10.50 -13.48
C VAL A 73 10.70 -9.05 -13.00
N THR A 74 11.28 -8.80 -11.82
CA THR A 74 11.49 -7.48 -11.21
C THR A 74 10.24 -6.75 -10.73
N VAL A 75 9.07 -7.37 -10.77
CA VAL A 75 7.80 -6.75 -10.38
C VAL A 75 7.50 -6.97 -8.91
N TYR A 76 7.13 -5.90 -8.20
CA TYR A 76 6.80 -5.90 -6.78
C TYR A 76 5.49 -5.17 -6.53
N SER A 77 4.72 -5.64 -5.55
CA SER A 77 3.42 -5.09 -5.18
C SER A 77 3.31 -4.80 -3.69
N ARG A 78 2.52 -3.78 -3.35
CA ARG A 78 2.13 -3.43 -1.98
C ARG A 78 0.71 -2.91 -1.95
N THR A 79 0.03 -3.12 -0.84
CA THR A 79 -1.34 -2.65 -0.62
C THR A 79 -1.34 -1.28 0.06
N VAL A 80 -2.17 -0.37 -0.45
CA VAL A 80 -2.42 0.96 0.10
C VAL A 80 -3.88 1.02 0.52
N GLU A 81 -4.10 1.30 1.79
CA GLU A 81 -5.42 1.45 2.39
C GLU A 81 -5.61 2.91 2.82
N VAL A 82 -6.79 3.47 2.54
CA VAL A 82 -7.20 4.76 3.06
C VAL A 82 -8.42 4.57 3.94
N LYS A 83 -8.28 4.88 5.22
CA LYS A 83 -9.35 4.84 6.22
C LYS A 83 -9.83 6.25 6.52
N ARG A 84 -11.14 6.48 6.54
CA ARG A 84 -11.77 7.78 6.86
C ARG A 84 -12.73 7.66 8.03
#